data_AF-A0A7S2NFB4-F1
#
_entry.id   AF-A0A7S2NFB4-F1
#
_cell.length_a   1.000
_cell.length_b   1.000
_cell.length_c   1.000
_cell.angle_alpha   90.00
_cell.angle_beta   90.00
_cell.angle_gamma   90.00
#
_symmetry.space_group_name_H-M   'P 1'
#
loop_
_entity.id
_entity.type
_entity.pdbx_description
1 polymer ?
#
loop_
_entity_poly.entity_id
_entity_poly.type
_entity_poly.pdbx_seq_one_letter_code
_entity_poly.pdbx_strand_id
1 'polypeptide(L)'
;ADIIAAVKEAAAGDMAGVLDWTDEEVASMDFVSCKASSIFDVSAGIALTDHFVKLVSWYDNEWGYSNRLIDLACHMALVDGVVPKPSKIVSVKAREIFDSRGNPTVEVDLLTDLHLFRAAVPSGASTGIYEALELRDGDKNRLLGKGVLKAVKNVNDIIAPKLVGLDVT
;
A
#
# COMPACT_ATOMS: atom_id res chain seq x y z
N ALA A 1 -32.05 -5.23 6.11
CA ALA A 1 -32.00 -6.42 5.23
C ALA A 1 -31.57 -6.02 3.82
N ASP A 2 -32.23 -5.03 3.22
CA ASP A 2 -31.99 -4.60 1.83
C ASP A 2 -30.55 -4.13 1.55
N ILE A 3 -29.93 -3.41 2.49
CA ILE A 3 -28.54 -2.96 2.34
C ILE A 3 -27.56 -4.14 2.29
N ILE A 4 -27.75 -5.14 3.17
CA ILE A 4 -26.89 -6.34 3.20
C ILE A 4 -27.02 -7.09 1.88
N ALA A 5 -28.26 -7.27 1.37
CA ALA A 5 -28.49 -7.93 0.10
C ALA A 5 -27.81 -7.18 -1.06
N ALA A 6 -27.94 -5.86 -1.11
CA ALA A 6 -27.29 -5.04 -2.14
C ALA A 6 -25.76 -5.13 -2.10
N VAL A 7 -25.15 -5.14 -0.90
CA VAL A 7 -23.70 -5.30 -0.75
C VAL A 7 -23.25 -6.69 -1.21
N LYS A 8 -23.97 -7.75 -0.82
CA LYS A 8 -23.67 -9.12 -1.24
C LYS A 8 -23.80 -9.30 -2.76
N GLU A 9 -24.81 -8.67 -3.37
CA GLU A 9 -25.01 -8.67 -4.82
C GLU A 9 -23.86 -7.97 -5.55
N ALA A 10 -23.47 -6.77 -5.13
CA ALA A 10 -22.33 -6.05 -5.70
C ALA A 10 -21.01 -6.83 -5.55
N ALA A 11 -20.76 -7.39 -4.36
CA ALA A 11 -19.59 -8.21 -4.08
C ALA A 11 -19.48 -9.45 -4.99
N ALA A 12 -20.62 -10.08 -5.31
CA ALA A 12 -20.68 -11.22 -6.22
C ALA A 12 -20.69 -10.80 -7.71
N GLY A 13 -20.95 -9.52 -8.00
CA GLY A 13 -21.19 -9.00 -9.34
C GLY A 13 -20.05 -8.12 -9.84
N ASP A 14 -20.38 -6.85 -10.10
CA ASP A 14 -19.50 -5.86 -10.72
C ASP A 14 -18.30 -5.47 -9.84
N MET A 15 -18.39 -5.68 -8.52
CA MET A 15 -17.32 -5.41 -7.57
C MET A 15 -16.54 -6.65 -7.13
N ALA A 16 -16.72 -7.80 -7.79
CA ALA A 16 -16.00 -9.02 -7.45
C ALA A 16 -14.47 -8.82 -7.43
N GLY A 17 -13.83 -9.25 -6.34
CA GLY A 17 -12.39 -9.06 -6.11
C GLY A 17 -12.00 -7.66 -5.61
N VAL A 18 -12.96 -6.75 -5.47
CA VAL A 18 -12.80 -5.41 -4.86
C VAL A 18 -13.57 -5.30 -3.56
N LEU A 19 -14.85 -5.64 -3.60
CA LEU A 19 -15.74 -5.70 -2.46
C LEU A 19 -15.95 -7.15 -2.06
N ASP A 20 -15.89 -7.40 -0.77
CA ASP A 20 -16.24 -8.66 -0.13
C ASP A 20 -17.10 -8.38 1.12
N TRP A 21 -17.54 -9.41 1.80
CA TRP A 21 -18.31 -9.30 3.03
C TRP A 21 -18.04 -10.47 3.98
N THR A 22 -18.29 -10.25 5.27
CA THR A 22 -18.23 -11.28 6.29
C THR A 22 -19.36 -11.11 7.30
N ASP A 23 -19.89 -12.22 7.79
CA ASP A 23 -20.79 -12.31 8.94
C ASP A 23 -20.17 -13.07 10.13
N GLU A 24 -18.87 -13.37 10.05
CA GLU A 24 -18.09 -13.98 11.12
C GLU A 24 -17.66 -12.93 12.16
N GLU A 25 -17.38 -13.38 13.40
CA GLU A 25 -16.69 -12.54 14.38
C GLU A 25 -15.21 -12.41 13.99
N VAL A 26 -14.79 -11.20 13.65
CA VAL A 26 -13.47 -10.92 13.06
C VAL A 26 -12.71 -9.84 13.83
N ALA A 27 -11.40 -9.85 13.69
CA ALA A 27 -10.48 -8.80 14.12
C ALA A 27 -9.60 -8.34 12.95
N SER A 28 -8.88 -7.24 13.12
CA SER A 28 -8.05 -6.66 12.06
C SER A 28 -6.98 -7.63 11.51
N MET A 29 -6.49 -8.57 12.33
CA MET A 29 -5.48 -9.54 11.92
C MET A 29 -5.99 -10.55 10.87
N ASP A 30 -7.29 -10.81 10.84
CA ASP A 30 -7.89 -11.78 9.91
C ASP A 30 -7.86 -11.29 8.46
N PHE A 31 -7.63 -10.00 8.25
CA PHE A 31 -7.57 -9.37 6.94
C PHE A 31 -6.15 -9.16 6.42
N VAL A 32 -5.11 -9.57 7.17
CA VAL A 32 -3.73 -9.46 6.70
C VAL A 32 -3.56 -10.26 5.40
N SER A 33 -2.99 -9.62 4.39
CA SER A 33 -2.86 -10.14 3.02
C SER A 33 -4.18 -10.39 2.28
N CYS A 34 -5.31 -9.85 2.77
CA CYS A 34 -6.55 -9.88 2.02
C CYS A 34 -6.48 -8.93 0.83
N LYS A 35 -6.85 -9.43 -0.36
CA LYS A 35 -6.79 -8.66 -1.62
C LYS A 35 -7.97 -7.71 -1.79
N ALA A 36 -9.11 -8.03 -1.18
CA ALA A 36 -10.28 -7.17 -1.23
C ALA A 36 -9.96 -5.84 -0.54
N SER A 37 -10.43 -4.75 -1.13
CA SER A 37 -10.15 -3.39 -0.65
C SER A 37 -11.27 -2.84 0.21
N SER A 38 -12.37 -3.59 0.32
CA SER A 38 -13.47 -3.35 1.22
C SER A 38 -14.08 -4.70 1.56
N ILE A 39 -14.04 -5.08 2.83
CA ILE A 39 -14.74 -6.24 3.35
C ILE A 39 -15.80 -5.73 4.32
N PHE A 40 -17.06 -5.72 3.87
CA PHE A 40 -18.19 -5.27 4.66
C PHE A 40 -18.47 -6.23 5.82
N ASP A 41 -18.48 -5.71 7.04
CA ASP A 41 -18.81 -6.45 8.25
C ASP A 41 -20.31 -6.31 8.53
N VAL A 42 -21.03 -7.42 8.32
CA VAL A 42 -22.50 -7.47 8.44
C VAL A 42 -22.94 -7.17 9.87
N SER A 43 -22.15 -7.58 10.86
CA SER A 43 -22.50 -7.52 12.28
C SER A 43 -22.09 -6.20 12.94
N ALA A 44 -21.12 -5.48 12.37
CA ALA A 44 -20.61 -4.22 12.92
C ALA A 44 -21.37 -2.96 12.42
N GLY A 45 -22.31 -3.10 11.48
CA GLY A 45 -23.13 -1.99 10.99
C GLY A 45 -24.09 -1.43 12.07
N ILE A 46 -24.35 -0.12 12.04
CA ILE A 46 -25.24 0.57 12.98
C ILE A 46 -26.28 1.39 12.22
N ALA A 47 -27.55 1.04 12.35
CA ALA A 47 -28.66 1.90 11.91
C ALA A 47 -28.94 2.94 13.00
N LEU A 48 -28.84 4.22 12.64
CA LEU A 48 -29.09 5.34 13.56
C LEU A 48 -30.48 5.94 13.35
N THR A 49 -30.98 5.90 12.10
CA THR A 49 -32.36 6.24 11.73
C THR A 49 -32.79 5.38 10.53
N ASP A 50 -34.06 5.46 10.14
CA ASP A 50 -34.60 4.77 8.96
C ASP A 50 -33.93 5.18 7.63
N HIS A 51 -33.24 6.32 7.62
CA HIS A 51 -32.56 6.87 6.44
C HIS A 51 -31.05 7.03 6.63
N PHE A 52 -30.50 6.63 7.78
CA PHE A 52 -29.09 6.82 8.08
C PHE A 52 -28.52 5.57 8.75
N VAL A 53 -27.63 4.89 8.01
CA VAL A 53 -26.96 3.66 8.42
C VAL A 53 -25.46 3.85 8.27
N LYS A 54 -24.71 3.50 9.31
CA LYS A 54 -23.26 3.42 9.30
C LYS A 54 -22.87 1.98 8.97
N LEU A 55 -22.14 1.80 7.88
CA LEU A 55 -21.51 0.52 7.54
C LEU A 55 -20.07 0.51 8.04
N VAL A 56 -19.59 -0.66 8.43
CA VAL A 56 -18.19 -0.89 8.80
C VAL A 56 -17.59 -1.80 7.76
N SER A 57 -16.40 -1.44 7.28
CA SER A 57 -15.64 -2.24 6.33
C SER A 57 -14.20 -2.31 6.78
N TRP A 58 -13.62 -3.51 6.63
CA TRP A 58 -12.22 -3.77 6.84
C TRP A 58 -11.47 -3.67 5.51
N TYR A 59 -10.18 -3.36 5.57
CA TYR A 59 -9.25 -3.50 4.45
C TYR A 59 -7.81 -3.55 4.96
N ASP A 60 -6.95 -4.24 4.22
CA ASP A 60 -5.51 -4.23 4.45
C ASP A 60 -4.88 -3.03 3.75
N ASN A 61 -4.26 -2.14 4.52
CA ASN A 61 -3.62 -0.91 4.04
C ASN A 61 -2.29 -1.15 3.31
N GLU A 62 -1.70 -2.34 3.43
CA GLU A 62 -0.47 -2.73 2.77
C GLU A 62 -0.80 -3.57 1.54
N TRP A 63 -1.49 -4.70 1.73
CA TRP A 63 -1.73 -5.64 0.64
C TRP A 63 -2.93 -5.26 -0.23
N GLY A 64 -4.11 -5.06 0.38
CA GLY A 64 -5.35 -4.72 -0.33
C GLY A 64 -5.22 -3.40 -1.09
N TYR A 65 -4.59 -2.40 -0.47
CA TYR A 65 -4.28 -1.12 -1.12
C TYR A 65 -3.31 -1.27 -2.30
N SER A 66 -2.22 -2.01 -2.14
CA SER A 66 -1.23 -2.21 -3.21
C SER A 66 -1.82 -2.89 -4.44
N ASN A 67 -2.74 -3.85 -4.25
CA ASN A 67 -3.44 -4.49 -5.38
C ASN A 67 -4.25 -3.47 -6.21
N ARG A 68 -4.91 -2.49 -5.57
CA ARG A 68 -5.66 -1.45 -6.30
C ARG A 68 -4.78 -0.49 -7.07
N LEU A 69 -3.59 -0.18 -6.55
CA LEU A 69 -2.62 0.61 -7.30
C LEU A 69 -2.14 -0.14 -8.55
N ILE A 70 -1.94 -1.45 -8.45
CA ILE A 70 -1.58 -2.29 -9.61
C ILE A 70 -2.72 -2.32 -10.62
N ASP A 71 -3.96 -2.56 -10.18
CA ASP A 71 -5.12 -2.59 -11.08
C ASP A 71 -5.31 -1.25 -11.81
N LEU A 72 -5.15 -0.14 -11.10
CA LEU A 72 -5.21 1.20 -11.69
C LEU A 72 -4.10 1.38 -12.73
N ALA A 73 -2.86 1.00 -12.42
CA ALA A 73 -1.74 1.08 -13.36
C ALA A 73 -1.99 0.21 -14.61
N CYS A 74 -2.51 -1.00 -14.44
CA CYS A 74 -2.89 -1.88 -15.56
C CYS A 74 -4.02 -1.28 -16.40
N HIS A 75 -5.05 -0.72 -15.77
CA HIS A 75 -6.16 -0.06 -16.46
C HIS A 75 -5.68 1.15 -17.26
N MET A 76 -4.84 2.01 -16.67
CA MET A 76 -4.24 3.15 -17.36
C MET A 76 -3.42 2.70 -18.57
N ALA A 77 -2.57 1.67 -18.41
CA ALA A 77 -1.79 1.13 -19.52
C ALA A 77 -2.66 0.58 -20.67
N LEU A 78 -3.76 -0.10 -20.33
CA LEU A 78 -4.76 -0.58 -21.30
C LEU A 78 -5.44 0.57 -22.05
N VAL A 79 -5.93 1.58 -21.32
CA VAL A 79 -6.61 2.75 -21.87
C VAL A 79 -5.67 3.56 -22.78
N ASP A 80 -4.41 3.69 -22.37
CA ASP A 80 -3.38 4.43 -23.11
C ASP A 80 -2.80 3.64 -24.28
N GLY A 81 -3.21 2.38 -24.49
CA GLY A 81 -2.75 1.53 -25.58
C GLY A 81 -1.25 1.18 -25.48
N VAL A 82 -0.71 1.15 -24.27
CA VAL A 82 0.71 0.90 -24.03
C VAL A 82 1.03 -0.57 -24.29
N VAL A 83 1.81 -0.84 -25.33
CA VAL A 83 2.55 -2.10 -25.47
C VAL A 83 3.77 -1.99 -24.55
N PRO A 84 3.96 -2.89 -23.55
CA PRO A 84 5.11 -2.80 -22.66
C PRO A 84 6.38 -2.95 -23.50
N LYS A 85 7.11 -1.85 -23.65
CA LYS A 85 8.50 -1.93 -24.07
C LYS A 85 9.31 -2.33 -22.85
N PRO A 86 10.23 -3.30 -22.96
CA PRO A 86 11.21 -3.52 -21.92
C PRO A 86 11.90 -2.19 -21.64
N SER A 87 11.92 -1.79 -20.37
CA SER A 87 12.47 -0.51 -19.93
C SER A 87 13.52 -0.79 -18.88
N LYS A 88 14.67 -0.13 -19.00
CA LYS A 88 15.81 -0.37 -18.13
C LYS A 88 15.89 0.69 -17.06
N ILE A 89 16.29 0.28 -15.86
CA ILE A 89 16.57 1.22 -14.77
C ILE A 89 17.79 2.06 -15.14
N VAL A 90 17.61 3.37 -15.23
CA VAL A 90 18.68 4.35 -15.51
C VAL A 90 19.27 4.88 -14.21
N SER A 91 18.43 5.19 -13.22
CA SER A 91 18.91 5.60 -11.90
C SER A 91 17.90 5.31 -10.81
N VAL A 92 18.39 5.16 -9.58
CA VAL A 92 17.58 5.04 -8.36
C VAL A 92 18.12 6.04 -7.36
N LYS A 93 17.25 6.88 -6.78
CA LYS A 93 17.63 7.89 -5.81
C LYS A 93 16.66 7.97 -4.65
N ALA A 94 17.16 7.71 -3.44
CA ALA A 94 16.42 7.88 -2.20
C ALA A 94 16.68 9.23 -1.52
N ARG A 95 15.68 9.69 -0.76
CA ARG A 95 15.74 10.84 0.15
C ARG A 95 14.92 10.59 1.43
N GLU A 96 15.23 11.34 2.48
CA GLU A 96 14.46 11.38 3.73
C GLU A 96 13.36 12.44 3.58
N ILE A 97 12.10 12.03 3.80
CA ILE A 97 10.91 12.91 3.85
C ILE A 97 10.18 12.71 5.20
N PHE A 98 9.07 13.39 5.42
CA PHE A 98 8.25 13.25 6.63
C PHE A 98 6.88 12.62 6.32
N ASP A 99 6.46 11.71 7.19
CA ASP A 99 5.12 11.12 7.17
C ASP A 99 4.05 12.06 7.78
N SER A 100 2.79 11.62 7.78
CA SER A 100 1.66 12.38 8.34
C SER A 100 1.73 12.64 9.85
N ARG A 101 2.59 11.91 10.58
CA ARG A 101 2.85 12.05 12.01
C ARG A 101 4.11 12.88 12.29
N GLY A 102 4.75 13.41 11.25
CA GLY A 102 6.01 14.15 11.33
C GLY A 102 7.23 13.28 11.65
N ASN A 103 7.15 11.95 11.48
CA ASN A 103 8.34 11.09 11.60
C ASN A 103 9.05 10.96 10.24
N PRO A 104 10.38 10.78 10.25
CA PRO A 104 11.12 10.59 9.00
C PRO A 104 10.74 9.27 8.31
N THR A 105 10.69 9.25 6.99
CA THR A 105 10.54 8.04 6.17
C THR A 105 11.31 8.16 4.85
N VAL A 106 11.46 7.05 4.13
CA VAL A 106 12.20 6.99 2.86
C VAL A 106 11.26 7.21 1.67
N GLU A 107 11.67 8.05 0.74
CA GLU A 107 11.08 8.17 -0.59
C GLU A 107 12.13 7.85 -1.65
N VAL A 108 11.74 7.09 -2.67
CA VAL A 108 12.63 6.65 -3.76
C VAL A 108 12.07 7.10 -5.10
N ASP A 109 12.94 7.72 -5.88
CA ASP A 109 12.78 7.93 -7.32
C ASP A 109 13.47 6.79 -8.08
N LEU A 110 12.75 6.10 -8.95
CA LEU A 110 13.29 5.16 -9.94
C LEU A 110 13.05 5.74 -11.33
N LEU A 111 14.14 6.09 -12.01
CA LEU A 111 14.12 6.57 -13.38
C LEU A 111 14.42 5.41 -14.32
N THR A 112 13.54 5.17 -15.28
CA THR A 112 13.82 4.31 -16.43
C THR A 112 14.21 5.14 -17.65
N ASP A 113 14.55 4.48 -18.74
CA ASP A 113 14.74 5.10 -20.05
C ASP A 113 13.46 5.67 -20.67
N LEU A 114 12.30 5.45 -20.02
CA LEU A 114 10.99 5.95 -20.46
C LEU A 114 10.37 6.94 -19.46
N HIS A 115 10.31 6.58 -18.17
CA HIS A 115 9.51 7.31 -17.18
C HIS A 115 10.20 7.38 -15.82
N LEU A 116 9.80 8.37 -15.02
CA LEU A 116 10.15 8.49 -13.61
C LEU A 116 9.01 7.93 -12.76
N PHE A 117 9.34 7.01 -11.85
CA PHE A 117 8.42 6.46 -10.86
C PHE A 117 8.86 6.88 -9.46
N ARG A 118 7.91 7.31 -8.62
CA ARG A 118 8.18 7.73 -7.24
C ARG A 118 7.31 6.94 -6.28
N ALA A 119 7.93 6.45 -5.22
CA ALA A 119 7.23 5.79 -4.13
C ALA A 119 7.81 6.22 -2.77
N ALA A 120 6.93 6.48 -1.81
CA ALA A 120 7.28 6.68 -0.42
C ALA A 120 6.76 5.51 0.40
N VAL A 121 7.55 5.02 1.35
CA VAL A 121 7.12 3.93 2.24
C VAL A 121 6.48 4.50 3.50
N PRO A 122 5.36 3.93 3.98
CA PRO A 122 4.80 4.30 5.27
C PRO A 122 5.76 3.91 6.39
N SER A 123 5.69 4.61 7.51
CA SER A 123 6.45 4.26 8.71
C SER A 123 5.74 3.18 9.52
N GLY A 124 6.36 2.02 9.62
CA GLY A 124 5.98 0.92 10.48
C GLY A 124 6.22 1.21 11.96
N ALA A 125 5.64 0.37 12.80
CA ALA A 125 5.87 0.32 14.26
C ALA A 125 6.25 -1.11 14.70
N SER A 126 6.94 -1.82 13.81
CA SER A 126 7.26 -3.24 13.96
C SER A 126 8.10 -3.50 15.22
N THR A 127 7.58 -4.33 16.10
CA THR A 127 8.26 -4.81 17.33
C THR A 127 8.36 -6.33 17.38
N GLY A 128 7.88 -7.04 16.34
CA GLY A 128 7.86 -8.49 16.29
C GLY A 128 9.19 -9.10 15.83
N ILE A 129 9.55 -10.26 16.39
CA ILE A 129 10.77 -11.01 15.99
C ILE A 129 10.67 -11.67 14.62
N TYR A 130 9.47 -11.75 14.04
CA TYR A 130 9.19 -12.37 12.74
C TYR A 130 8.94 -11.34 11.63
N GLU A 131 8.92 -10.05 11.97
CA GLU A 131 8.61 -8.98 11.03
C GLU A 131 9.88 -8.44 10.36
N ALA A 132 9.73 -7.91 9.14
CA ALA A 132 10.80 -7.17 8.49
C ALA A 132 10.98 -5.82 9.21
N LEU A 133 12.14 -5.64 9.84
CA LEU A 133 12.41 -4.45 10.64
C LEU A 133 12.90 -3.29 9.77
N GLU A 134 12.30 -2.11 9.98
CA GLU A 134 12.77 -0.87 9.38
C GLU A 134 14.17 -0.49 9.88
N LEU A 135 14.99 0.09 9.00
CA LEU A 135 16.30 0.61 9.37
C LEU A 135 16.22 2.07 9.82
N ARG A 136 16.19 2.28 11.13
CA ARG A 136 16.29 3.60 11.77
C ARG A 136 17.75 3.94 12.13
N ASP A 137 18.06 5.23 12.18
CA ASP A 137 19.41 5.72 12.49
C ASP A 137 19.79 5.52 13.97
N GLY A 138 18.81 5.59 14.87
CA GLY A 138 19.01 5.44 16.32
C GLY A 138 19.70 6.62 17.00
N ASP A 139 20.06 7.67 16.27
CA ASP A 139 20.66 8.89 16.84
C ASP A 139 19.61 9.74 17.56
N LYS A 140 19.56 9.63 18.89
CA LYS A 140 18.60 10.36 19.74
C LYS A 140 18.68 11.89 19.60
N ASN A 141 19.80 12.44 19.15
CA ASN A 141 19.96 13.88 18.95
C ASN A 141 19.33 14.38 17.64
N ARG A 142 18.95 13.46 16.74
CA ARG A 142 18.34 13.79 15.44
C ARG A 142 17.00 13.08 15.31
N LEU A 143 15.92 13.87 15.26
CA LEU A 143 14.57 13.35 15.01
C LEU A 143 14.20 12.23 16.00
N LEU A 144 14.64 12.35 17.26
CA LEU A 144 14.41 11.40 18.36
C LEU A 144 14.89 9.96 18.05
N GLY A 145 15.93 9.78 17.24
CA GLY A 145 16.43 8.47 16.82
C GLY A 145 15.67 7.84 15.66
N LYS A 146 14.63 8.51 15.15
CA LYS A 146 13.76 8.00 14.08
C LYS A 146 14.23 8.36 12.67
N GLY A 147 15.36 9.05 12.54
CA GLY A 147 15.98 9.34 11.24
C GLY A 147 16.18 8.07 10.40
N VAL A 148 16.22 8.22 9.08
CA VAL A 148 16.35 7.13 8.10
C VAL A 148 17.50 7.36 7.11
N LEU A 149 18.48 8.21 7.44
CA LEU A 149 19.58 8.50 6.52
C LEU A 149 20.43 7.26 6.23
N LYS A 150 20.54 6.32 7.17
CA LYS A 150 21.23 5.04 6.95
C LYS A 150 20.50 4.19 5.91
N ALA A 151 19.17 4.16 5.95
CA ALA A 151 18.35 3.50 4.93
C ALA A 151 18.50 4.19 3.56
N VAL A 152 18.41 5.52 3.53
CA VAL A 152 18.62 6.33 2.31
C VAL A 152 19.99 6.05 1.70
N LYS A 153 21.04 6.00 2.53
CA LYS A 153 22.40 5.68 2.09
C LYS A 153 22.49 4.26 1.52
N ASN A 154 21.86 3.28 2.15
CA ASN A 154 21.84 1.91 1.63
C ASN A 154 21.16 1.83 0.26
N VAL A 155 20.05 2.55 0.05
CA VAL A 155 19.40 2.61 -1.27
C VAL A 155 20.35 3.20 -2.30
N ASN A 156 20.93 4.37 -2.01
CA ASN A 156 21.77 5.10 -2.96
C ASN A 156 23.10 4.40 -3.28
N ASP A 157 23.74 3.80 -2.29
CA ASP A 157 25.14 3.35 -2.42
C ASP A 157 25.27 1.84 -2.60
N ILE A 158 24.27 1.06 -2.18
CA ILE A 158 24.34 -0.42 -2.19
C ILE A 158 23.32 -1.02 -3.16
N ILE A 159 22.07 -0.54 -3.11
CA ILE A 159 20.98 -1.10 -3.91
C ILE A 159 21.01 -0.53 -5.32
N ALA A 160 21.07 0.79 -5.47
CA ALA A 160 20.99 1.46 -6.78
C ALA A 160 22.02 0.94 -7.79
N PRO A 161 23.33 0.78 -7.47
CA PRO A 161 24.30 0.28 -8.43
C PRO A 161 24.03 -1.16 -8.90
N LYS A 162 23.30 -1.95 -8.11
CA LYS A 162 22.93 -3.34 -8.47
C LYS A 162 21.68 -3.41 -9.34
N LEU A 163 20.84 -2.38 -9.31
CA LEU A 163 19.59 -2.31 -10.06
C LEU A 163 19.74 -1.62 -11.40
N VAL A 164 20.64 -0.63 -11.51
CA VAL A 164 20.85 0.10 -12.77
C VAL A 164 21.22 -0.87 -13.89
N GLY A 165 20.52 -0.73 -15.03
CA GLY A 165 20.67 -1.57 -16.21
C GLY A 165 19.80 -2.83 -16.23
N LEU A 166 19.17 -3.20 -15.11
CA LEU A 166 18.19 -4.28 -15.07
C LEU A 166 16.88 -3.86 -15.73
N ASP A 167 16.15 -4.85 -16.23
CA ASP A 167 14.77 -4.70 -16.65
C ASP A 167 13.87 -4.46 -15.43
N VAL A 168 12.79 -3.69 -15.59
CA VAL A 168 11.82 -3.42 -14.52
C VAL A 168 10.79 -4.55 -14.33
N THR A 169 10.80 -5.58 -15.19
CA THR A 169 9.94 -6.77 -15.12
C THR A 169 10.71 -8.05 -14.81
#